data_AF-D8TUE0-F1
#
_entry.id   AF-D8TUE0-F1
#
_cell.length_a   1.000
_cell.length_b   1.000
_cell.length_c   1.000
_cell.angle_alpha   90.00
_cell.angle_beta   90.00
_cell.angle_gamma   90.00
#
_symmetry.space_group_name_H-M   'P 1'
#
loop_
_entity.id
_entity.type
_entity.pdbx_description
1 polymer ?
#
loop_
_entity_poly.entity_id
_entity_poly.type
_entity_poly.pdbx_seq_one_letter_code
_entity_poly.pdbx_strand_id
1 'polypeptide(L)'
;MHKHGYDCRVAIFHVQALLVPEKTRQISLPSHLAIAIRRVLGSCKLRCSISLESGKRGSKTSEKMQMQNLPRPPEAAAISGGSSSEIQPLLPPVGAVADAPAGPGFSRAIPGPGGPAAAGYWARIKVRAQQQMIEMRERALEQQGQEWRSAAENLSAVKIAAQEVVAPEPASWSERARRSWALVKLLDSGPLAKWVARALVCAFYVNQVAEAVEMWVHLKNAPHRRRWADEPPPRPPAFPVFMVAVLLPCALLCAGGLLVPLTGGALLATTLYEDARLSWRQIVSIVRYGSRPTELLAKRLAMIGVALLVVAHSARDRAKMRTYAGMLLTDDQGSRTPGRKKSAALLAGRLLLACLLLFAGLSQVRRVMARGGALWQAAALTPRQQAAAAAALQAAYGPRMQPDMATPSGGKGSVAEAAMTAAEAAVTAAGAAAAGAAAAGAPLPGIAAAGATAGAAAAVGGGAAAAIGSGPGAAPDLAAATATGAARHHFGVPDSHDNNWQLLQMVLCVPLALGWQTGLTCRGLVAVLLLEAVTCWPFWAWYWPSWHYAAHVRLHFFTNLAVAGGLVLLQCLGAGHFTMDSLLGRKTD
;
A
#
# COMPACT_ATOMS: atom_id res chain seq x y z
N MET A 1 27.73 25.19 19.78
CA MET A 1 26.57 24.28 19.98
C MET A 1 26.11 23.56 18.69
N HIS A 2 26.99 23.24 17.73
CA HIS A 2 26.65 22.51 16.49
C HIS A 2 27.66 21.39 16.20
N LYS A 3 27.67 20.31 17.00
CA LYS A 3 28.60 19.17 16.76
C LYS A 3 28.04 17.78 17.11
N HIS A 4 26.73 17.62 17.13
CA HIS A 4 26.10 16.30 17.12
C HIS A 4 25.23 16.16 15.88
N GLY A 5 25.90 15.98 14.73
CA GLY A 5 25.27 15.36 13.58
C GLY A 5 24.90 13.94 13.97
N TYR A 6 23.62 13.69 14.22
CA TYR A 6 23.10 12.36 14.50
C TYR A 6 23.36 11.48 13.28
N ASP A 7 24.23 10.49 13.43
CA ASP A 7 24.55 9.52 12.39
C ASP A 7 23.39 8.51 12.27
N CYS A 8 22.28 8.94 11.64
CA CYS A 8 21.17 8.07 11.22
C CYS A 8 21.61 6.97 10.22
N ARG A 9 22.88 7.00 9.80
CA ARG A 9 23.55 6.07 8.88
C ARG A 9 23.53 4.63 9.36
N VAL A 10 23.67 4.37 10.67
CA VAL A 10 23.86 3.00 11.17
C VAL A 10 22.55 2.18 11.14
N ALA A 11 21.40 2.80 11.41
CA ALA A 11 20.12 2.08 11.45
C ALA A 11 19.60 1.72 10.04
N ILE A 12 19.76 2.63 9.07
CA ILE A 12 19.29 2.42 7.68
C ILE A 12 20.13 1.34 6.97
N PHE A 13 21.45 1.34 7.16
CA PHE A 13 22.33 0.31 6.58
C PHE A 13 22.06 -1.09 7.15
N HIS A 14 21.65 -1.22 8.41
CA HIS A 14 21.36 -2.53 9.01
C HIS A 14 20.06 -3.17 8.50
N VAL A 15 19.05 -2.40 8.12
CA VAL A 15 17.81 -2.93 7.53
C VAL A 15 18.01 -3.28 6.05
N GLN A 16 18.79 -2.48 5.32
CA GLN A 16 19.14 -2.76 3.92
C GLN A 16 20.05 -4.00 3.79
N ALA A 17 20.89 -4.28 4.80
CA ALA A 17 21.72 -5.47 4.88
C ALA A 17 20.93 -6.80 5.08
N LEU A 18 19.67 -6.74 5.56
CA LEU A 18 18.83 -7.93 5.72
C LEU A 18 18.20 -8.42 4.39
N LEU A 19 18.37 -7.68 3.29
CA LEU A 19 17.74 -7.96 1.99
C LEU A 19 18.74 -8.36 0.88
N VAL A 20 20.04 -8.52 1.20
CA VAL A 20 21.09 -8.86 0.23
C VAL A 20 21.57 -10.32 0.44
N PRO A 21 21.78 -11.12 -0.64
CA PRO A 21 22.17 -12.52 -0.49
C PRO A 21 23.52 -12.73 0.22
N GLU A 22 23.55 -13.78 1.03
CA GLU A 22 24.45 -14.16 2.13
C GLU A 22 25.96 -14.29 1.84
N LYS A 23 26.46 -14.00 0.63
CA LYS A 23 27.83 -14.40 0.27
C LYS A 23 28.97 -13.57 0.84
N THR A 24 28.71 -12.48 1.55
CA THR A 24 29.75 -11.74 2.26
C THR A 24 29.17 -10.96 3.45
N ARG A 25 29.27 -11.53 4.67
CA ARG A 25 29.79 -10.89 5.91
C ARG A 25 29.31 -11.58 7.20
N GLN A 26 30.24 -11.67 8.16
CA GLN A 26 29.93 -11.90 9.58
C GLN A 26 29.47 -10.58 10.21
N ILE A 27 28.24 -10.54 10.72
CA ILE A 27 27.73 -9.46 11.57
C ILE A 27 27.45 -10.07 12.95
N SER A 28 28.07 -9.54 14.00
CA SER A 28 27.78 -9.95 15.38
C SER A 28 26.47 -9.31 15.85
N LEU A 29 25.39 -10.11 15.89
CA LEU A 29 24.18 -9.72 16.62
C LEU A 29 24.46 -9.72 18.14
N PRO A 30 23.88 -8.80 18.92
CA PRO A 30 23.90 -8.88 20.37
C PRO A 30 23.37 -10.24 20.82
N SER A 31 24.13 -10.93 21.68
CA SER A 31 23.86 -12.32 22.11
C SER A 31 22.42 -12.54 22.58
N HIS A 32 21.82 -11.57 23.28
CA HIS A 32 20.44 -11.64 23.75
C HIS A 32 19.39 -11.62 22.63
N LEU A 33 19.63 -10.90 21.53
CA LEU A 33 18.70 -10.84 20.38
C LEU A 33 18.83 -12.11 19.53
N ALA A 34 20.04 -12.62 19.34
CA ALA A 34 20.28 -13.91 18.70
C ALA A 34 19.65 -15.08 19.50
N ILE A 35 19.70 -15.03 20.83
CA ILE A 35 19.05 -16.02 21.72
C ILE A 35 17.52 -15.91 21.65
N ALA A 36 16.96 -14.70 21.64
CA ALA A 36 15.51 -14.49 21.53
C ALA A 36 14.99 -14.99 20.18
N ILE A 37 15.67 -14.65 19.08
CA ILE A 37 15.35 -15.14 17.73
C ILE A 37 15.51 -16.67 17.65
N ARG A 38 16.58 -17.25 18.22
CA ARG A 38 16.75 -18.71 18.28
C ARG A 38 15.71 -19.40 19.15
N ARG A 39 15.20 -18.79 20.23
CA ARG A 39 14.14 -19.37 21.07
C ARG A 39 12.78 -19.33 20.37
N VAL A 40 12.48 -18.22 19.68
CA VAL A 40 11.24 -18.08 18.90
C VAL A 40 11.26 -19.01 17.68
N LEU A 41 12.39 -19.09 16.95
CA LEU A 41 12.54 -19.99 15.81
C LEU A 41 12.73 -21.46 16.23
N GLY A 42 13.40 -21.73 17.34
CA GLY A 42 13.61 -23.09 17.88
C GLY A 42 12.34 -23.72 18.45
N SER A 43 11.36 -22.91 18.87
CA SER A 43 10.02 -23.38 19.27
C SER A 43 9.14 -23.71 18.05
N CYS A 44 9.47 -23.16 16.88
CA CYS A 44 8.86 -23.53 15.61
C CYS A 44 9.64 -24.71 15.01
N LYS A 45 9.20 -25.94 15.29
CA LYS A 45 9.79 -27.19 14.76
C LYS A 45 9.54 -27.35 13.25
N LEU A 46 10.00 -26.41 12.44
CA LEU A 46 10.09 -26.50 10.98
C LEU A 46 11.50 -27.03 10.64
N ARG A 47 11.62 -28.35 10.50
CA ARG A 47 12.77 -28.96 9.81
C ARG A 47 12.68 -28.57 8.33
N CYS A 48 13.44 -27.56 7.92
CA CYS A 48 13.84 -27.39 6.53
C CYS A 48 15.28 -27.92 6.42
N SER A 49 15.43 -29.15 5.90
CA SER A 49 16.74 -29.64 5.47
C SER A 49 17.06 -29.00 4.13
N ILE A 50 17.86 -27.93 4.13
CA ILE A 50 18.54 -27.48 2.92
C ILE A 50 19.90 -28.19 2.93
N SER A 51 20.03 -29.18 2.04
CA SER A 51 21.32 -29.82 1.76
C SER A 51 22.19 -28.81 1.00
N LEU A 52 23.09 -28.14 1.72
CA LEU A 52 24.16 -27.34 1.11
C LEU A 52 25.30 -28.30 0.76
N GLU A 53 25.28 -28.79 -0.47
CA GLU A 53 26.38 -29.55 -1.06
C GLU A 53 27.58 -28.61 -1.21
N SER A 54 28.59 -28.76 -0.35
CA SER A 54 29.80 -27.93 -0.39
C SER A 54 30.66 -28.37 -1.58
N GLY A 55 30.70 -27.57 -2.64
CA GLY A 55 31.63 -27.76 -3.75
C GLY A 55 33.08 -27.57 -3.29
N LYS A 56 33.77 -28.67 -2.99
CA LYS A 56 35.24 -28.70 -2.89
C LYS A 56 35.82 -28.65 -4.32
N ARG A 57 36.57 -27.59 -4.62
CA ARG A 57 37.48 -27.55 -5.78
C ARG A 57 38.56 -28.60 -5.58
N GLY A 58 38.50 -29.67 -6.37
CA GLY A 58 39.60 -30.61 -6.59
C GLY A 58 40.31 -30.28 -7.90
N SER A 59 41.63 -30.27 -7.85
CA SER A 59 42.57 -30.02 -8.94
C SER A 59 42.43 -31.01 -10.09
N LYS A 60 42.73 -30.54 -11.30
CA LYS A 60 42.88 -31.34 -12.51
C LYS A 60 44.01 -32.35 -12.34
N THR A 61 43.71 -33.62 -12.54
CA THR A 61 44.64 -34.62 -13.07
C THR A 61 43.92 -35.50 -14.07
N SER A 62 44.59 -35.66 -15.21
CA SER A 62 44.23 -36.47 -16.36
C SER A 62 44.04 -37.94 -15.99
N GLU A 63 42.91 -38.53 -16.36
CA GLU A 63 42.83 -39.98 -16.52
C GLU A 63 41.84 -40.36 -17.63
N LYS A 64 42.39 -40.98 -18.69
CA LYS A 64 41.64 -41.72 -19.70
C LYS A 64 41.00 -42.91 -19.01
N MET A 65 39.68 -43.08 -19.12
CA MET A 65 39.09 -44.39 -18.89
C MET A 65 37.87 -44.63 -19.77
N GLN A 66 37.87 -45.84 -20.32
CA GLN A 66 37.00 -46.40 -21.34
C GLN A 66 35.53 -46.41 -20.91
N MET A 67 34.61 -45.97 -21.78
CA MET A 67 33.20 -46.36 -21.70
C MET A 67 33.04 -47.73 -22.37
N GLN A 68 32.94 -48.77 -21.54
CA GLN A 68 32.33 -50.05 -21.92
C GLN A 68 30.82 -49.99 -21.62
N ASN A 69 30.05 -50.39 -22.63
CA ASN A 69 28.81 -51.15 -22.60
C ASN A 69 27.77 -50.86 -21.50
N LEU A 70 26.70 -50.15 -21.89
CA LEU A 70 25.37 -50.32 -21.31
C LEU A 70 24.37 -50.66 -22.44
N PRO A 71 23.44 -51.62 -22.23
CA PRO A 71 22.58 -52.17 -23.27
C PRO A 71 21.47 -51.20 -23.69
N ARG A 72 21.20 -51.15 -25.00
CA ARG A 72 20.04 -50.47 -25.60
C ARG A 72 18.73 -51.15 -25.16
N PRO A 73 17.67 -50.40 -24.85
CA PRO A 73 16.32 -50.96 -24.77
C PRO A 73 15.81 -51.35 -26.18
N PRO A 74 14.94 -52.36 -26.29
CA PRO A 74 14.51 -52.89 -27.58
C PRO A 74 13.60 -51.92 -28.35
N GLU A 75 13.81 -51.91 -29.66
CA GLU A 75 13.00 -51.25 -30.68
C GLU A 75 11.54 -51.71 -30.61
N ALA A 76 10.62 -50.75 -30.47
CA ALA A 76 9.21 -50.99 -30.69
C ALA A 76 8.97 -51.13 -32.19
N ALA A 77 8.51 -52.32 -32.58
CA ALA A 77 8.15 -52.67 -33.95
C ALA A 77 7.03 -51.75 -34.47
N ALA A 78 7.23 -51.29 -35.70
CA ALA A 78 6.23 -50.62 -36.51
C ALA A 78 5.05 -51.57 -36.80
N ILE A 79 3.83 -51.11 -36.54
CA ILE A 79 2.61 -51.68 -37.12
C ILE A 79 2.07 -50.63 -38.10
N SER A 80 2.08 -51.03 -39.38
CA SER A 80 1.52 -50.30 -40.50
C SER A 80 0.05 -50.68 -40.72
N GLY A 81 -0.74 -49.70 -41.18
CA GLY A 81 -1.83 -49.91 -42.12
C GLY A 81 -3.20 -50.30 -41.56
N GLY A 82 -4.19 -49.44 -41.79
CA GLY A 82 -5.61 -49.80 -41.68
C GLY A 82 -6.54 -48.59 -41.76
N SER A 83 -6.96 -48.24 -42.97
CA SER A 83 -7.92 -47.17 -43.26
C SER A 83 -9.37 -47.61 -43.07
N SER A 84 -10.23 -46.62 -42.81
CA SER A 84 -11.69 -46.57 -43.07
C SER A 84 -12.62 -47.40 -42.17
N SER A 85 -13.36 -46.71 -41.29
CA SER A 85 -14.82 -46.49 -41.43
C SER A 85 -15.44 -46.00 -40.11
N GLU A 86 -16.14 -44.85 -40.22
CA GLU A 86 -17.46 -44.58 -39.66
C GLU A 86 -17.89 -45.33 -38.39
N ILE A 87 -17.80 -44.68 -37.22
CA ILE A 87 -18.46 -45.12 -35.99
C ILE A 87 -19.41 -44.02 -35.52
N GLN A 88 -20.71 -44.27 -35.72
CA GLN A 88 -21.80 -43.58 -35.03
C GLN A 88 -21.74 -43.90 -33.52
N PRO A 89 -22.03 -42.95 -32.62
CA PRO A 89 -22.20 -43.27 -31.21
C PRO A 89 -23.61 -43.86 -31.00
N LEU A 90 -23.71 -45.19 -31.05
CA LEU A 90 -24.86 -45.90 -30.48
C LEU A 90 -24.80 -45.78 -28.95
N LEU A 91 -25.69 -44.97 -28.40
CA LEU A 91 -26.08 -45.01 -26.99
C LEU A 91 -26.70 -46.39 -26.69
N PRO A 92 -26.23 -47.16 -25.70
CA PRO A 92 -26.90 -48.38 -25.30
C PRO A 92 -28.22 -48.05 -24.59
N PRO A 93 -29.27 -48.88 -24.74
CA PRO A 93 -30.52 -48.70 -24.05
C PRO A 93 -30.34 -48.92 -22.55
N VAL A 94 -31.03 -48.07 -21.77
CA VAL A 94 -31.18 -48.21 -20.33
C VAL A 94 -31.99 -49.47 -20.04
N GLY A 95 -31.31 -50.59 -19.78
CA GLY A 95 -31.96 -51.83 -19.40
C GLY A 95 -30.94 -52.92 -19.11
N ALA A 96 -31.05 -53.52 -17.92
CA ALA A 96 -30.26 -54.66 -17.42
C ALA A 96 -28.81 -54.36 -16.98
N VAL A 97 -28.69 -53.71 -15.81
CA VAL A 97 -27.56 -53.97 -14.90
C VAL A 97 -27.97 -55.11 -13.97
N ALA A 98 -27.78 -56.34 -14.43
CA ALA A 98 -27.76 -57.52 -13.58
C ALA A 98 -26.45 -58.25 -13.89
N ASP A 99 -25.73 -58.63 -12.83
CA ASP A 99 -24.54 -59.49 -12.85
C ASP A 99 -23.19 -58.85 -13.24
N ALA A 100 -22.90 -57.66 -12.70
CA ALA A 100 -21.51 -57.35 -12.37
C ALA A 100 -21.16 -58.08 -11.04
N PRO A 101 -20.05 -58.84 -10.95
CA PRO A 101 -19.66 -59.48 -9.70
C PRO A 101 -19.52 -58.40 -8.64
N ALA A 102 -20.25 -58.57 -7.54
CA ALA A 102 -20.18 -57.68 -6.39
C ALA A 102 -18.70 -57.56 -5.95
N GLY A 103 -18.03 -56.48 -6.37
CA GLY A 103 -16.74 -56.11 -5.84
C GLY A 103 -16.87 -56.08 -4.31
N PRO A 104 -15.87 -56.58 -3.55
CA PRO A 104 -16.01 -56.84 -2.13
C PRO A 104 -16.61 -55.62 -1.44
N GLY A 105 -17.86 -55.81 -0.98
CA GLY A 105 -18.73 -54.72 -0.56
C GLY A 105 -18.04 -53.84 0.48
N PHE A 106 -17.88 -52.55 0.14
CA PHE A 106 -17.40 -51.51 1.06
C PHE A 106 -18.42 -51.18 2.18
N SER A 107 -19.48 -51.97 2.33
CA SER A 107 -20.45 -51.94 3.43
C SER A 107 -19.88 -52.53 4.73
N ARG A 108 -18.59 -52.32 5.04
CA ARG A 108 -18.10 -52.60 6.39
C ARG A 108 -18.66 -51.51 7.29
N ALA A 109 -19.73 -51.84 8.00
CA ALA A 109 -20.32 -51.02 9.04
C ALA A 109 -19.20 -50.43 9.92
N ILE A 110 -19.22 -49.10 10.08
CA ILE A 110 -18.27 -48.39 10.94
C ILE A 110 -18.36 -49.05 12.32
N PRO A 111 -17.28 -49.68 12.84
CA PRO A 111 -17.35 -50.39 14.10
C PRO A 111 -17.80 -49.43 15.21
N GLY A 112 -18.79 -49.86 16.00
CA GLY A 112 -19.36 -49.04 17.06
C GLY A 112 -18.29 -48.55 18.05
N PRO A 113 -18.45 -47.33 18.60
CA PRO A 113 -17.50 -46.79 19.57
C PRO A 113 -17.49 -47.67 20.82
N GLY A 114 -16.37 -48.36 21.07
CA GLY A 114 -16.17 -49.22 22.24
C GLY A 114 -15.68 -50.64 21.96
N GLY A 115 -15.82 -51.14 20.73
CA GLY A 115 -15.29 -52.47 20.38
C GLY A 115 -13.76 -52.48 20.22
N PRO A 116 -13.05 -53.57 20.57
CA PRO A 116 -11.60 -53.68 20.33
C PRO A 116 -11.23 -53.53 18.83
N ALA A 117 -12.15 -53.88 17.93
CA ALA A 117 -12.02 -53.64 16.49
C ALA A 117 -12.05 -52.14 16.10
N ALA A 118 -12.70 -51.29 16.91
CA ALA A 118 -12.78 -49.85 16.65
C ALA A 118 -11.40 -49.18 16.85
N ALA A 119 -10.62 -49.59 17.84
CA ALA A 119 -9.28 -49.04 18.08
C ALA A 119 -8.36 -49.22 16.86
N GLY A 120 -8.34 -50.43 16.28
CA GLY A 120 -7.58 -50.72 15.07
C GLY A 120 -8.09 -49.96 13.83
N TYR A 121 -9.40 -49.76 13.72
CA TYR A 121 -10.01 -48.96 12.65
C TYR A 121 -9.59 -47.48 12.73
N TRP A 122 -9.74 -46.84 13.90
CA TRP A 122 -9.38 -45.44 14.10
C TRP A 122 -7.87 -45.20 13.97
N ALA A 123 -7.03 -46.14 14.41
CA ALA A 123 -5.59 -46.08 14.19
C ALA A 123 -5.25 -46.06 12.69
N ARG A 124 -5.87 -46.93 11.88
CA ARG A 124 -5.69 -46.94 10.41
C ARG A 124 -6.19 -45.66 9.74
N ILE A 125 -7.33 -45.12 10.17
CA ILE A 125 -7.83 -43.83 9.66
C ILE A 125 -6.86 -42.70 10.01
N LYS A 126 -6.36 -42.65 11.25
CA LYS A 126 -5.41 -41.62 11.69
C LYS A 126 -4.11 -41.69 10.88
N VAL A 127 -3.57 -42.88 10.64
CA VAL A 127 -2.37 -43.08 9.80
C VAL A 127 -2.64 -42.64 8.36
N ARG A 128 -3.76 -43.04 7.76
CA ARG A 128 -4.15 -42.58 6.41
C ARG A 128 -4.30 -41.06 6.33
N ALA A 129 -4.96 -40.44 7.30
CA ALA A 129 -5.12 -39.00 7.36
C ALA A 129 -3.78 -38.28 7.52
N GLN A 130 -2.85 -38.80 8.34
CA GLN A 130 -1.50 -38.27 8.46
C GLN A 130 -0.71 -38.38 7.15
N GLN A 131 -0.80 -39.53 6.47
CA GLN A 131 -0.11 -39.74 5.20
C GLN A 131 -0.67 -38.84 4.09
N GLN A 132 -1.99 -38.67 4.02
CA GLN A 132 -2.64 -37.70 3.14
C GLN A 132 -2.21 -36.27 3.45
N MET A 133 -2.07 -35.89 4.72
CA MET A 133 -1.57 -34.56 5.08
C MET A 133 -0.11 -34.34 4.68
N ILE A 134 0.74 -35.36 4.79
CA ILE A 134 2.14 -35.29 4.33
C ILE A 134 2.18 -35.13 2.81
N GLU A 135 1.43 -35.95 2.07
CA GLU A 135 1.36 -35.89 0.61
C GLU A 135 0.82 -34.54 0.11
N MET A 136 -0.24 -34.00 0.73
CA MET A 136 -0.74 -32.67 0.43
C MET A 136 0.30 -31.57 0.71
N ARG A 137 1.13 -31.74 1.75
CA ARG A 137 2.18 -30.78 2.09
C ARG A 137 3.33 -30.83 1.09
N GLU A 138 3.76 -32.02 0.67
CA GLU A 138 4.79 -32.20 -0.35
C GLU A 138 4.36 -31.59 -1.68
N ARG A 139 3.14 -31.88 -2.15
CA ARG A 139 2.60 -31.26 -3.37
C ARG A 139 2.45 -29.74 -3.26
N ALA A 140 2.05 -29.22 -2.10
CA ALA A 140 1.98 -27.78 -1.89
C ALA A 140 3.37 -27.12 -1.98
N LEU A 141 4.42 -27.79 -1.47
CA LEU A 141 5.82 -27.34 -1.61
C LEU A 141 6.31 -27.44 -3.06
N GLU A 142 5.95 -28.49 -3.79
CA GLU A 142 6.27 -28.65 -5.21
C GLU A 142 5.60 -27.57 -6.07
N GLN A 143 4.30 -27.34 -5.88
CA GLN A 143 3.56 -26.27 -6.54
C GLN A 143 4.16 -24.91 -6.22
N GLN A 144 4.51 -24.66 -4.95
CA GLN A 144 5.20 -23.44 -4.57
C GLN A 144 6.55 -23.33 -5.29
N GLY A 145 7.33 -24.41 -5.38
CA GLY A 145 8.58 -24.46 -6.13
C GLY A 145 8.39 -24.15 -7.63
N GLN A 146 7.33 -24.66 -8.24
CA GLN A 146 6.96 -24.36 -9.62
C GLN A 146 6.52 -22.90 -9.80
N GLU A 147 5.76 -22.33 -8.86
CA GLU A 147 5.40 -20.91 -8.85
C GLU A 147 6.64 -20.00 -8.76
N TRP A 148 7.64 -20.38 -7.96
CA TRP A 148 8.91 -19.65 -7.88
C TRP A 148 9.73 -19.74 -9.16
N ARG A 149 9.81 -20.92 -9.78
CA ARG A 149 10.50 -21.10 -11.07
C ARG A 149 9.83 -20.28 -12.18
N SER A 150 8.51 -20.37 -12.28
CA SER A 150 7.74 -19.57 -13.25
C SER A 150 7.80 -18.07 -12.98
N ALA A 151 7.89 -17.64 -11.71
CA ALA A 151 8.16 -16.24 -11.39
C ALA A 151 9.56 -15.79 -11.82
N ALA A 152 10.58 -16.66 -11.67
CA ALA A 152 11.94 -16.37 -12.11
C ALA A 152 12.06 -16.33 -13.65
N GLU A 153 11.38 -17.24 -14.35
CA GLU A 153 11.26 -17.23 -15.82
C GLU A 153 10.48 -16.00 -16.32
N ASN A 154 9.42 -15.61 -15.63
CA ASN A 154 8.71 -14.37 -15.96
C ASN A 154 9.63 -13.14 -15.74
N LEU A 155 10.42 -13.13 -14.66
CA LEU A 155 11.36 -12.04 -14.40
C LEU A 155 12.45 -11.94 -15.49
N SER A 156 12.96 -13.06 -15.98
CA SER A 156 13.92 -13.03 -17.09
C SER A 156 13.27 -12.52 -18.38
N ALA A 157 12.04 -12.94 -18.68
CA ALA A 157 11.27 -12.43 -19.82
C ALA A 157 11.00 -10.92 -19.71
N VAL A 158 10.62 -10.43 -18.52
CA VAL A 158 10.44 -9.00 -18.23
C VAL A 158 11.74 -8.23 -18.42
N LYS A 159 12.87 -8.78 -17.98
CA LYS A 159 14.18 -8.14 -18.15
C LYS A 159 14.55 -8.03 -19.64
N ILE A 160 14.34 -9.08 -20.42
CA ILE A 160 14.58 -9.08 -21.87
C ILE A 160 13.67 -8.04 -22.54
N ALA A 161 12.36 -8.06 -22.27
CA ALA A 161 11.42 -7.10 -22.84
C ALA A 161 11.74 -5.64 -22.43
N ALA A 162 12.20 -5.40 -21.20
CA ALA A 162 12.64 -4.08 -20.77
C ALA A 162 13.90 -3.62 -21.52
N GLN A 163 14.85 -4.52 -21.76
CA GLN A 163 16.04 -4.23 -22.57
C GLN A 163 15.65 -3.91 -24.02
N GLU A 164 14.68 -4.61 -24.60
CA GLU A 164 14.15 -4.34 -25.95
C GLU A 164 13.44 -2.98 -26.08
N VAL A 165 12.82 -2.50 -25.00
CA VAL A 165 12.19 -1.17 -24.95
C VAL A 165 13.24 -0.05 -24.87
N VAL A 166 14.35 -0.29 -24.15
CA VAL A 166 15.43 0.69 -23.95
C VAL A 166 16.49 0.63 -25.08
N ALA A 167 16.48 -0.41 -25.90
CA ALA A 167 17.44 -0.61 -26.97
C ALA A 167 17.57 0.66 -27.84
N PRO A 168 18.80 1.14 -28.11
CA PRO A 168 19.05 2.42 -28.78
C PRO A 168 18.69 2.42 -30.28
N GLU A 169 18.22 1.31 -30.83
CA GLU A 169 17.84 1.22 -32.24
C GLU A 169 16.75 2.25 -32.61
N PRO A 170 16.80 2.80 -33.84
CA PRO A 170 15.80 3.71 -34.36
C PRO A 170 14.49 2.96 -34.66
N ALA A 171 13.78 2.54 -33.62
CA ALA A 171 12.44 2.00 -33.70
C ALA A 171 11.41 3.14 -33.81
N SER A 172 10.39 2.96 -34.64
CA SER A 172 9.26 3.88 -34.72
C SER A 172 8.56 4.00 -33.35
N TRP A 173 7.94 5.15 -33.09
CA TRP A 173 7.21 5.38 -31.83
C TRP A 173 6.13 4.32 -31.58
N SER A 174 5.43 3.88 -32.64
CA SER A 174 4.41 2.83 -32.56
C SER A 174 4.97 1.48 -32.11
N GLU A 175 6.18 1.13 -32.56
CA GLU A 175 6.85 -0.11 -32.17
C GLU A 175 7.33 -0.04 -30.72
N ARG A 176 7.88 1.10 -30.28
CA ARG A 176 8.23 1.33 -28.87
C ARG A 176 7.02 1.24 -27.96
N ALA A 177 5.89 1.81 -28.37
CA ALA A 177 4.63 1.71 -27.63
C ALA A 177 4.14 0.25 -27.55
N ARG A 178 4.22 -0.51 -28.65
CA ARG A 178 3.87 -1.93 -28.67
C ARG A 178 4.75 -2.77 -27.75
N ARG A 179 6.08 -2.56 -27.79
CA ARG A 179 7.04 -3.24 -26.90
C ARG A 179 6.80 -2.89 -25.43
N SER A 180 6.56 -1.61 -25.15
CA SER A 180 6.21 -1.15 -23.80
C SER A 180 4.91 -1.78 -23.30
N TRP A 181 3.91 -1.91 -24.18
CA TRP A 181 2.65 -2.56 -23.84
C TRP A 181 2.81 -4.06 -23.61
N ALA A 182 3.65 -4.74 -24.41
CA ALA A 182 3.99 -6.14 -24.18
C ALA A 182 4.70 -6.35 -22.84
N LEU A 183 5.64 -5.47 -22.48
CA LEU A 183 6.30 -5.47 -21.16
C LEU A 183 5.28 -5.29 -20.02
N VAL A 184 4.36 -4.33 -20.17
CA VAL A 184 3.28 -4.12 -19.18
C VAL A 184 2.41 -5.36 -19.04
N LYS A 185 2.01 -6.00 -20.15
CA LYS A 185 1.25 -7.26 -20.12
C LYS A 185 2.00 -8.38 -19.40
N LEU A 186 3.32 -8.51 -19.61
CA LEU A 186 4.14 -9.50 -18.91
C LEU A 186 4.16 -9.27 -17.39
N LEU A 187 4.23 -8.01 -16.98
CA LEU A 187 4.18 -7.58 -15.58
C LEU A 187 2.78 -7.75 -14.95
N ASP A 188 1.73 -7.80 -15.75
CA ASP A 188 0.34 -7.72 -15.28
C ASP A 188 -0.27 -9.05 -14.82
N SER A 189 0.14 -10.18 -15.39
CA SER A 189 -0.62 -11.43 -15.28
C SER A 189 0.17 -12.65 -14.81
N GLY A 190 1.36 -12.46 -14.25
CA GLY A 190 2.23 -13.55 -13.81
C GLY A 190 2.15 -13.93 -12.32
N PRO A 191 2.72 -15.09 -11.93
CA PRO A 191 3.11 -15.38 -10.55
C PRO A 191 4.00 -14.28 -9.96
N LEU A 192 4.88 -13.68 -10.79
CA LEU A 192 5.72 -12.54 -10.41
C LEU A 192 4.88 -11.33 -9.99
N ALA A 193 3.85 -10.96 -10.75
CA ALA A 193 2.97 -9.84 -10.44
C ALA A 193 2.34 -10.00 -9.05
N LYS A 194 1.81 -11.19 -8.75
CA LYS A 194 1.22 -11.53 -7.46
C LYS A 194 2.24 -11.50 -6.31
N TRP A 195 3.46 -11.94 -6.58
CA TRP A 195 4.54 -11.89 -5.60
C TRP A 195 4.97 -10.46 -5.31
N VAL A 196 5.26 -9.66 -6.34
CA VAL A 196 5.61 -8.24 -6.22
C VAL A 196 4.50 -7.49 -5.49
N ALA A 197 3.25 -7.71 -5.87
CA ALA A 197 2.11 -7.08 -5.24
C ALA A 197 2.04 -7.36 -3.72
N ARG A 198 2.22 -8.61 -3.30
CA ARG A 198 2.30 -8.97 -1.87
C ARG A 198 3.51 -8.32 -1.19
N ALA A 199 4.67 -8.32 -1.84
CA ALA A 199 5.88 -7.70 -1.31
C ALA A 199 5.69 -6.19 -1.06
N LEU A 200 5.05 -5.48 -2.00
CA LEU A 200 4.71 -4.06 -1.86
C LEU A 200 3.79 -3.80 -0.66
N VAL A 201 2.76 -4.64 -0.48
CA VAL A 201 1.88 -4.55 0.71
C VAL A 201 2.66 -4.83 2.00
N CYS A 202 3.50 -5.86 2.01
CA CYS A 202 4.29 -6.24 3.19
C CYS A 202 5.36 -5.21 3.54
N ALA A 203 5.88 -4.46 2.56
CA ALA A 203 6.84 -3.38 2.78
C ALA A 203 6.28 -2.30 3.72
N PHE A 204 4.98 -2.00 3.67
CA PHE A 204 4.33 -1.11 4.64
C PHE A 204 4.42 -1.63 6.07
N TYR A 205 4.19 -2.93 6.30
CA TYR A 205 4.28 -3.51 7.64
C TYR A 205 5.71 -3.58 8.15
N VAL A 206 6.68 -3.86 7.26
CA VAL A 206 8.11 -3.77 7.61
C VAL A 206 8.46 -2.34 8.02
N ASN A 207 7.95 -1.34 7.28
CA ASN A 207 8.13 0.06 7.64
C ASN A 207 7.49 0.41 9.00
N GLN A 208 6.29 -0.09 9.30
CA GLN A 208 5.64 0.11 10.60
C GLN A 208 6.50 -0.45 11.76
N VAL A 209 7.12 -1.62 11.57
CA VAL A 209 8.04 -2.19 12.56
C VAL A 209 9.29 -1.33 12.71
N ALA A 210 9.87 -0.88 11.58
CA ALA A 210 11.05 -0.02 11.59
C ALA A 210 10.76 1.32 12.31
N GLU A 211 9.61 1.94 12.03
CA GLU A 211 9.18 3.18 12.68
C GLU A 211 8.97 3.00 14.18
N ALA A 212 8.34 1.90 14.62
CA ALA A 212 8.17 1.60 16.04
C ALA A 212 9.52 1.42 16.76
N VAL A 213 10.49 0.76 16.12
CA VAL A 213 11.85 0.58 16.67
C VAL A 213 12.59 1.91 16.71
N GLU A 214 12.57 2.70 15.65
CA GLU A 214 13.21 4.03 15.61
C GLU A 214 12.60 4.97 16.64
N MET A 215 11.27 4.99 16.78
CA MET A 215 10.58 5.77 17.81
C MET A 215 11.00 5.34 19.21
N TRP A 216 11.12 4.04 19.46
CA TRP A 216 11.62 3.52 20.73
C TRP A 216 13.07 3.95 20.99
N VAL A 217 13.97 3.84 20.00
CA VAL A 217 15.36 4.29 20.12
C VAL A 217 15.43 5.79 20.38
N HIS A 218 14.65 6.58 19.64
CA HIS A 218 14.60 8.03 19.78
C HIS A 218 14.14 8.43 21.18
N LEU A 219 13.00 7.91 21.62
CA LEU A 219 12.46 8.21 22.93
C LEU A 219 13.35 7.71 24.06
N LYS A 220 14.01 6.55 23.91
CA LYS A 220 14.97 6.03 24.91
C LYS A 220 16.19 6.94 25.08
N ASN A 221 16.67 7.54 23.99
CA ASN A 221 17.86 8.40 24.00
C ASN A 221 17.53 9.88 24.21
N ALA A 222 16.27 10.29 24.01
CA ALA A 222 15.86 11.67 24.19
C ALA A 222 15.91 12.04 25.68
N PRO A 223 16.57 13.15 26.05
CA PRO A 223 16.56 13.61 27.43
C PRO A 223 15.11 13.84 27.84
N HIS A 224 14.65 13.06 28.81
CA HIS A 224 13.30 13.14 29.35
C HIS A 224 13.12 14.48 30.04
N ARG A 225 12.66 15.48 29.28
CA ARG A 225 12.26 16.77 29.86
C ARG A 225 10.93 16.55 30.56
N ARG A 226 10.94 16.65 31.89
CA ARG A 226 9.70 16.75 32.66
C ARG A 226 8.97 18.00 32.19
N ARG A 227 7.65 17.91 31.99
CA ARG A 227 6.87 19.10 31.66
C ARG A 227 6.78 20.04 32.87
N TRP A 228 6.76 19.45 34.06
CA TRP A 228 6.72 20.12 35.35
C TRP A 228 7.70 19.48 36.34
N ALA A 229 8.23 20.24 37.30
CA ALA A 229 9.22 19.73 38.27
C ALA A 229 8.71 18.51 39.06
N ASP A 230 7.41 18.53 39.39
CA ASP A 230 6.76 17.55 40.26
C ASP A 230 6.25 16.31 39.50
N GLU A 231 6.29 16.31 38.16
CA GLU A 231 5.91 15.12 37.40
C GLU A 231 6.93 13.99 37.65
N PRO A 232 6.47 12.76 37.94
CA PRO A 232 7.37 11.63 38.05
C PRO A 232 8.15 11.47 36.74
N PRO A 233 9.42 11.02 36.80
CA PRO A 233 10.21 10.81 35.59
C PRO A 233 9.42 9.91 34.63
N PRO A 234 9.27 10.31 33.35
CA PRO A 234 8.49 9.51 32.42
C PRO A 234 9.12 8.13 32.31
N ARG A 235 8.29 7.09 32.41
CA ARG A 235 8.76 5.72 32.25
C ARG A 235 9.31 5.57 30.84
N PRO A 236 10.49 4.93 30.66
CA PRO A 236 11.01 4.69 29.32
C PRO A 236 9.99 3.87 28.53
N PRO A 237 9.82 4.14 27.23
CA PRO A 237 8.89 3.36 26.42
C PRO A 237 9.32 1.89 26.40
N ALA A 238 8.33 0.99 26.51
CA ALA A 238 8.59 -0.43 26.36
C ALA A 238 9.05 -0.74 24.92
N PHE A 239 9.97 -1.69 24.77
CA PHE A 239 10.38 -2.16 23.45
C PHE A 239 9.16 -2.76 22.72
N PRO A 240 8.96 -2.48 21.41
CA PRO A 240 7.81 -2.96 20.65
C PRO A 240 7.94 -4.46 20.30
N VAL A 241 7.95 -5.33 21.33
CA VAL A 241 8.18 -6.78 21.19
C VAL A 241 7.20 -7.42 20.20
N PHE A 242 5.91 -7.08 20.28
CA PHE A 242 4.90 -7.65 19.38
C PHE A 242 5.18 -7.34 17.90
N MET A 243 5.53 -6.10 17.59
CA MET A 243 5.86 -5.67 16.22
C MET A 243 7.05 -6.46 15.67
N VAL A 244 8.11 -6.60 16.46
CA VAL A 244 9.35 -7.24 16.02
C VAL A 244 9.22 -8.78 16.00
N ALA A 245 8.59 -9.37 17.00
CA ALA A 245 8.54 -10.83 17.17
C ALA A 245 7.37 -11.49 16.42
N VAL A 246 6.30 -10.75 16.11
CA VAL A 246 5.10 -11.30 15.45
C VAL A 246 4.87 -10.64 14.10
N LEU A 247 4.75 -9.31 14.05
CA LEU A 247 4.35 -8.61 12.84
C LEU A 247 5.41 -8.72 11.74
N LEU A 248 6.69 -8.51 12.06
CA LEU A 248 7.79 -8.60 11.10
C LEU A 248 7.91 -10.01 10.48
N PRO A 249 7.97 -11.12 11.24
CA PRO A 249 7.94 -12.46 10.67
C PRO A 249 6.69 -12.72 9.82
N CYS A 250 5.52 -12.26 10.25
CA CYS A 250 4.30 -12.39 9.45
C CYS A 250 4.40 -11.65 8.11
N ALA A 251 4.93 -10.42 8.10
CA ALA A 251 5.13 -9.64 6.89
C ALA A 251 6.12 -10.33 5.94
N LEU A 252 7.25 -10.81 6.44
CA LEU A 252 8.26 -11.50 5.64
C LEU A 252 7.76 -12.83 5.07
N LEU A 253 7.05 -13.63 5.88
CA LEU A 253 6.44 -14.88 5.42
C LEU A 253 5.33 -14.63 4.40
N CYS A 254 4.49 -13.61 4.63
CA CYS A 254 3.44 -13.20 3.70
C CYS A 254 4.03 -12.74 2.35
N ALA A 255 5.09 -11.93 2.38
CA ALA A 255 5.83 -11.50 1.20
C ALA A 255 6.44 -12.70 0.45
N GLY A 256 7.03 -13.65 1.17
CA GLY A 256 7.57 -14.90 0.62
C GLY A 256 6.51 -15.90 0.14
N GLY A 257 5.22 -15.59 0.28
CA GLY A 257 4.15 -16.49 -0.11
C GLY A 257 3.95 -17.70 0.80
N LEU A 258 4.53 -17.68 2.01
CA LEU A 258 4.45 -18.76 2.99
C LEU A 258 3.28 -18.51 3.95
N LEU A 259 2.39 -19.50 4.05
CA LEU A 259 1.23 -19.48 4.96
C LEU A 259 0.36 -18.22 4.84
N VAL A 260 0.26 -17.65 3.63
CA VAL A 260 -0.30 -16.31 3.37
C VAL A 260 -1.67 -16.05 3.99
N PRO A 261 -2.65 -16.98 4.02
CA PRO A 261 -3.92 -16.71 4.68
C PRO A 261 -3.79 -16.47 6.19
N LEU A 262 -2.85 -17.15 6.84
CA LEU A 262 -2.62 -17.01 8.28
C LEU A 262 -1.80 -15.75 8.56
N THR A 263 -0.70 -15.56 7.84
CA THR A 263 0.17 -14.40 8.03
C THR A 263 -0.51 -13.11 7.58
N GLY A 264 -1.11 -13.08 6.39
CA GLY A 264 -1.95 -11.98 5.92
C GLY A 264 -3.17 -11.72 6.81
N GLY A 265 -3.78 -12.77 7.38
CA GLY A 265 -4.85 -12.63 8.37
C GLY A 265 -4.37 -11.96 9.66
N ALA A 266 -3.19 -12.31 10.15
CA ALA A 266 -2.56 -11.66 11.31
C ALA A 266 -2.20 -10.20 11.04
N LEU A 267 -1.68 -9.89 9.84
CA LEU A 267 -1.44 -8.51 9.40
C LEU A 267 -2.74 -7.71 9.38
N LEU A 268 -3.80 -8.25 8.76
CA LEU A 268 -5.13 -7.63 8.71
C LEU A 268 -5.71 -7.42 10.11
N ALA A 269 -5.64 -8.42 10.99
CA ALA A 269 -6.15 -8.32 12.35
C ALA A 269 -5.41 -7.24 13.16
N THR A 270 -4.09 -7.12 12.97
CA THR A 270 -3.29 -6.06 13.63
C THR A 270 -3.72 -4.69 13.13
N THR A 271 -3.83 -4.50 11.81
CA THR A 271 -4.31 -3.25 11.20
C THR A 271 -5.71 -2.89 11.68
N LEU A 272 -6.64 -3.85 11.70
CA LEU A 272 -7.99 -3.64 12.23
C LEU A 272 -7.98 -3.23 13.70
N TYR A 273 -7.15 -3.86 14.54
CA TYR A 273 -7.07 -3.53 15.96
C TYR A 273 -6.53 -2.11 16.20
N GLU A 274 -5.42 -1.76 15.55
CA GLU A 274 -4.81 -0.43 15.66
C GLU A 274 -5.73 0.66 15.09
N ASP A 275 -6.28 0.40 13.91
CA ASP A 275 -7.06 1.38 13.17
C ASP A 275 -8.48 1.51 13.70
N ALA A 276 -9.11 0.45 14.25
CA ALA A 276 -10.44 0.56 14.84
C ALA A 276 -10.44 1.55 16.01
N ARG A 277 -9.40 1.52 16.85
CA ARG A 277 -9.29 2.44 17.99
C ARG A 277 -9.09 3.88 17.53
N LEU A 278 -8.25 4.11 16.52
CA LEU A 278 -7.97 5.45 16.00
C LEU A 278 -9.17 6.00 15.22
N SER A 279 -9.76 5.17 14.36
CA SER A 279 -10.98 5.47 13.59
C SER A 279 -12.14 5.79 14.52
N TRP A 280 -12.33 5.00 15.59
CA TRP A 280 -13.37 5.28 16.58
C TRP A 280 -13.19 6.65 17.24
N ARG A 281 -11.98 6.99 17.68
CA ARG A 281 -11.69 8.32 18.26
C ARG A 281 -11.95 9.44 17.28
N GLN A 282 -11.58 9.26 16.02
CA GLN A 282 -11.80 10.28 14.99
C GLN A 282 -13.27 10.41 14.63
N ILE A 283 -14.01 9.30 14.51
CA ILE A 283 -15.46 9.31 14.30
C ILE A 283 -16.15 10.03 15.47
N VAL A 284 -15.80 9.70 16.72
CA VAL A 284 -16.33 10.39 17.90
C VAL A 284 -15.99 11.88 17.85
N SER A 285 -14.78 12.25 17.44
CA SER A 285 -14.38 13.65 17.28
C SER A 285 -15.19 14.37 16.19
N ILE A 286 -15.42 13.72 15.05
CA ILE A 286 -16.23 14.26 13.95
C ILE A 286 -17.67 14.47 14.42
N VAL A 287 -18.26 13.46 15.07
CA VAL A 287 -19.66 13.50 15.52
C VAL A 287 -19.86 14.50 16.66
N ARG A 288 -18.94 14.56 17.64
CA ARG A 288 -19.12 15.43 18.82
C ARG A 288 -18.66 16.87 18.59
N TYR A 289 -17.60 17.08 17.81
CA TYR A 289 -16.96 18.39 17.69
C TYR A 289 -17.01 18.96 16.27
N GLY A 290 -17.64 18.25 15.32
CA GLY A 290 -17.63 18.66 13.91
C GLY A 290 -16.21 18.67 13.31
N SER A 291 -15.26 17.94 13.91
CA SER A 291 -13.88 17.94 13.44
C SER A 291 -13.82 17.41 12.02
N ARG A 292 -12.96 17.96 11.17
CA ARG A 292 -12.82 17.47 9.80
C ARG A 292 -12.12 16.10 9.80
N PRO A 293 -12.58 15.13 8.98
CA PRO A 293 -11.85 13.88 8.80
C PRO A 293 -10.42 14.15 8.34
N THR A 294 -9.46 13.44 8.94
CA THR A 294 -8.04 13.58 8.59
C THR A 294 -7.67 12.61 7.47
N GLU A 295 -6.71 12.99 6.63
CA GLU A 295 -6.15 12.10 5.59
C GLU A 295 -5.61 10.78 6.15
N LEU A 296 -5.09 10.82 7.39
CA LEU A 296 -4.63 9.63 8.09
C LEU A 296 -5.73 8.56 8.21
N LEU A 297 -6.98 8.95 8.49
CA LEU A 297 -8.11 8.03 8.59
C LEU A 297 -8.33 7.28 7.29
N ALA A 298 -8.36 8.04 6.19
CA ALA A 298 -8.60 7.52 4.86
C ALA A 298 -7.50 6.52 4.47
N LYS A 299 -6.23 6.83 4.81
CA LYS A 299 -5.09 5.94 4.53
C LYS A 299 -5.20 4.62 5.27
N ARG A 300 -5.59 4.65 6.55
CA ARG A 300 -5.82 3.44 7.34
C ARG A 300 -6.93 2.57 6.76
N LEU A 301 -8.05 3.16 6.36
CA LEU A 301 -9.14 2.43 5.69
C LEU A 301 -8.68 1.75 4.39
N ALA A 302 -7.87 2.41 3.57
CA ALA A 302 -7.28 1.79 2.40
C ALA A 302 -6.35 0.63 2.76
N MET A 303 -5.52 0.77 3.80
CA MET A 303 -4.65 -0.32 4.25
C MET A 303 -5.42 -1.56 4.70
N ILE A 304 -6.58 -1.39 5.35
CA ILE A 304 -7.53 -2.48 5.64
C ILE A 304 -8.00 -3.12 4.34
N GLY A 305 -8.40 -2.32 3.34
CA GLY A 305 -8.83 -2.81 2.02
C GLY A 305 -7.74 -3.61 1.30
N VAL A 306 -6.50 -3.12 1.30
CA VAL A 306 -5.33 -3.81 0.73
C VAL A 306 -5.07 -5.14 1.45
N ALA A 307 -5.07 -5.14 2.78
CA ALA A 307 -4.84 -6.36 3.56
C ALA A 307 -5.96 -7.39 3.35
N LEU A 308 -7.21 -6.93 3.21
CA LEU A 308 -8.34 -7.79 2.84
C LEU A 308 -8.14 -8.43 1.46
N LEU A 309 -7.63 -7.68 0.48
CA LEU A 309 -7.33 -8.20 -0.85
C LEU A 309 -6.22 -9.26 -0.83
N VAL A 310 -5.19 -9.10 0.01
CA VAL A 310 -4.17 -10.15 0.23
C VAL A 310 -4.81 -11.43 0.75
N VAL A 311 -5.65 -11.35 1.79
CA VAL A 311 -6.33 -12.52 2.37
C VAL A 311 -7.29 -13.16 1.36
N ALA A 312 -8.07 -12.36 0.64
CA ALA A 312 -9.01 -12.82 -0.39
C ALA A 312 -8.30 -13.49 -1.57
N HIS A 313 -7.11 -13.02 -1.93
CA HIS A 313 -6.26 -13.66 -2.93
C HIS A 313 -5.84 -15.05 -2.46
N SER A 314 -5.26 -15.14 -1.27
CA SER A 314 -4.69 -16.39 -0.75
C SER A 314 -5.71 -17.46 -0.38
N ALA A 315 -6.94 -17.07 -0.06
CA ALA A 315 -8.03 -18.01 0.15
C ALA A 315 -8.41 -18.78 -1.14
N ARG A 316 -8.21 -18.18 -2.33
CA ARG A 316 -8.48 -18.80 -3.63
C ARG A 316 -7.60 -20.03 -3.87
N ASP A 317 -6.32 -19.89 -3.57
CA ASP A 317 -5.31 -20.91 -3.89
C ASP A 317 -5.50 -22.16 -3.01
N ARG A 318 -5.89 -21.97 -1.74
CA ARG A 318 -6.19 -23.10 -0.83
C ARG A 318 -7.48 -23.84 -1.16
N ALA A 319 -8.52 -23.16 -1.65
CA ALA A 319 -9.77 -23.83 -1.99
C ALA A 319 -9.59 -24.85 -3.11
N LYS A 320 -8.67 -24.57 -4.06
CA LYS A 320 -8.26 -25.52 -5.10
C LYS A 320 -7.59 -26.76 -4.52
N MET A 321 -6.69 -26.61 -3.55
CA MET A 321 -5.96 -27.74 -2.96
C MET A 321 -6.79 -28.62 -2.02
N ARG A 322 -7.83 -28.08 -1.37
CA ARG A 322 -8.61 -28.82 -0.36
C ARG A 322 -9.59 -29.85 -0.92
N THR A 323 -9.89 -29.81 -2.21
CA THR A 323 -10.92 -30.68 -2.79
C THR A 323 -10.26 -31.63 -3.79
N TYR A 324 -10.24 -32.94 -3.51
CA TYR A 324 -9.73 -33.97 -4.43
C TYR A 324 -10.36 -33.85 -5.84
N ALA A 325 -11.65 -33.53 -5.93
CA ALA A 325 -12.34 -33.26 -7.19
C ALA A 325 -11.83 -31.99 -7.91
N GLY A 326 -11.41 -30.97 -7.15
CA GLY A 326 -10.81 -29.75 -7.72
C GLY A 326 -9.43 -29.97 -8.31
N MET A 327 -8.75 -31.05 -7.90
CA MET A 327 -7.44 -31.47 -8.40
C MET A 327 -7.56 -32.37 -9.65
N LEU A 328 -8.67 -33.09 -9.82
CA LEU A 328 -8.92 -33.93 -11.00
C LEU A 328 -9.60 -33.18 -12.15
N LEU A 329 -10.19 -32.02 -11.88
CA LEU A 329 -10.87 -31.17 -12.88
C LEU A 329 -10.01 -29.98 -13.32
N THR A 330 -8.68 -30.10 -13.26
CA THR A 330 -7.75 -28.98 -13.51
C THR A 330 -7.71 -28.48 -14.95
N ASP A 331 -8.24 -29.24 -15.91
CA ASP A 331 -8.10 -28.92 -17.33
C ASP A 331 -9.17 -27.96 -17.86
N ASP A 332 -10.32 -27.84 -17.20
CA ASP A 332 -11.30 -26.79 -17.50
C ASP A 332 -10.97 -25.51 -16.72
N GLN A 333 -9.88 -24.85 -17.14
CA GLN A 333 -9.54 -23.48 -16.73
C GLN A 333 -10.46 -22.42 -17.32
N GLY A 334 -11.68 -22.79 -17.75
CA GLY A 334 -12.72 -21.83 -18.07
C GLY A 334 -12.81 -20.79 -16.95
N SER A 335 -12.95 -19.51 -17.32
CA SER A 335 -12.90 -18.34 -16.46
C SER A 335 -13.93 -18.39 -15.34
N ARG A 336 -13.66 -19.20 -14.30
CA ARG A 336 -14.58 -19.39 -13.18
C ARG A 336 -14.70 -18.07 -12.45
N THR A 337 -15.87 -17.49 -12.59
CA THR A 337 -16.28 -16.27 -11.91
C THR A 337 -16.12 -16.47 -10.39
N PRO A 338 -15.54 -15.48 -9.68
CA PRO A 338 -15.28 -15.60 -8.26
C PRO A 338 -16.60 -15.65 -7.48
N GLY A 339 -16.87 -16.71 -6.72
CA GLY A 339 -18.13 -16.86 -5.98
C GLY A 339 -18.53 -15.64 -5.14
N ARG A 340 -19.85 -15.49 -4.86
CA ARG A 340 -20.45 -14.28 -4.26
C ARG A 340 -19.73 -13.72 -3.04
N LYS A 341 -19.33 -14.56 -2.09
CA LYS A 341 -18.60 -14.14 -0.87
C LYS A 341 -17.26 -13.48 -1.21
N LYS A 342 -16.54 -14.04 -2.17
CA LYS A 342 -15.27 -13.48 -2.64
C LYS A 342 -15.50 -12.17 -3.40
N SER A 343 -16.50 -12.15 -4.27
CA SER A 343 -16.89 -10.91 -4.97
C SER A 343 -17.27 -9.79 -4.01
N ALA A 344 -17.93 -10.10 -2.88
CA ALA A 344 -18.22 -9.12 -1.84
C ALA A 344 -16.95 -8.60 -1.15
N ALA A 345 -15.98 -9.48 -0.84
CA ALA A 345 -14.69 -9.06 -0.29
C ALA A 345 -13.88 -8.19 -1.26
N LEU A 346 -13.90 -8.51 -2.56
CA LEU A 346 -13.27 -7.70 -3.61
C LEU A 346 -13.93 -6.32 -3.72
N LEU A 347 -15.26 -6.27 -3.68
CA LEU A 347 -16.00 -5.02 -3.68
C LEU A 347 -15.66 -4.17 -2.43
N ALA A 348 -15.64 -4.78 -1.24
CA ALA A 348 -15.27 -4.09 -0.01
C ALA A 348 -13.85 -3.53 -0.08
N GLY A 349 -12.87 -4.33 -0.52
CA GLY A 349 -11.49 -3.88 -0.70
C GLY A 349 -11.38 -2.71 -1.69
N ARG A 350 -12.09 -2.80 -2.82
CA ARG A 350 -12.18 -1.73 -3.82
C ARG A 350 -12.79 -0.45 -3.26
N LEU A 351 -13.92 -0.53 -2.57
CA LEU A 351 -14.60 0.65 -2.02
C LEU A 351 -13.73 1.33 -0.96
N LEU A 352 -13.04 0.57 -0.10
CA LEU A 352 -12.11 1.13 0.88
C LEU A 352 -10.93 1.85 0.23
N LEU A 353 -10.35 1.28 -0.83
CA LEU A 353 -9.32 1.93 -1.64
C LEU A 353 -9.85 3.21 -2.31
N ALA A 354 -11.05 3.14 -2.90
CA ALA A 354 -11.68 4.27 -3.55
C ALA A 354 -11.97 5.42 -2.56
N CYS A 355 -12.47 5.11 -1.36
CA CYS A 355 -12.69 6.11 -0.33
C CYS A 355 -11.43 6.91 -0.01
N LEU A 356 -10.25 6.28 0.06
CA LEU A 356 -8.98 6.98 0.23
C LEU A 356 -8.69 7.93 -0.93
N LEU A 357 -8.71 7.40 -2.16
CA LEU A 357 -8.29 8.17 -3.33
C LEU A 357 -9.23 9.35 -3.59
N LEU A 358 -10.54 9.15 -3.38
CA LEU A 358 -11.54 10.22 -3.42
C LEU A 358 -11.28 11.26 -2.33
N PHE A 359 -11.00 10.83 -1.10
CA PHE A 359 -10.71 11.73 0.00
C PHE A 359 -9.45 12.58 -0.25
N ALA A 360 -8.37 11.95 -0.68
CA ALA A 360 -7.12 12.63 -1.03
C ALA A 360 -7.35 13.64 -2.16
N GLY A 361 -8.06 13.24 -3.22
CA GLY A 361 -8.47 14.10 -4.31
C GLY A 361 -9.29 15.32 -3.87
N LEU A 362 -10.34 15.10 -3.07
CA LEU A 362 -11.19 16.17 -2.55
C LEU A 362 -10.41 17.13 -1.63
N SER A 363 -9.48 16.60 -0.84
CA SER A 363 -8.58 17.44 -0.03
C SER A 363 -7.72 18.34 -0.91
N GLN A 364 -7.24 17.82 -2.04
CA GLN A 364 -6.46 18.58 -3.01
C GLN A 364 -7.30 19.62 -3.74
N VAL A 365 -8.52 19.28 -4.18
CA VAL A 365 -9.45 20.24 -4.77
C VAL A 365 -9.70 21.40 -3.81
N ARG A 366 -9.94 21.12 -2.52
CA ARG A 366 -10.10 22.18 -1.50
C ARG A 366 -8.85 23.04 -1.36
N ARG A 367 -7.65 22.46 -1.36
CA ARG A 367 -6.38 23.22 -1.33
C ARG A 367 -6.20 24.08 -2.58
N VAL A 368 -6.49 23.54 -3.75
CA VAL A 368 -6.42 24.27 -5.03
C VAL A 368 -7.45 25.40 -5.07
N MET A 369 -8.69 25.16 -4.64
CA MET A 369 -9.73 26.20 -4.58
C MET A 369 -9.39 27.30 -3.56
N ALA A 370 -8.82 26.94 -2.40
CA ALA A 370 -8.36 27.92 -1.42
C ALA A 370 -7.23 28.80 -1.99
N ARG A 371 -6.26 28.20 -2.69
CA ARG A 371 -5.18 28.92 -3.38
C ARG A 371 -5.69 29.76 -4.55
N GLY A 372 -6.56 29.20 -5.39
CA GLY A 372 -7.17 29.90 -6.52
C GLY A 372 -8.03 31.08 -6.06
N GLY A 373 -8.77 30.93 -4.96
CA GLY A 373 -9.49 32.02 -4.31
C GLY A 373 -8.54 33.11 -3.81
N ALA A 374 -7.42 32.74 -3.17
CA ALA A 374 -6.41 33.71 -2.73
C ALA A 374 -5.73 34.43 -3.90
N LEU A 375 -5.38 33.72 -4.98
CA LEU A 375 -4.80 34.31 -6.19
C LEU A 375 -5.80 35.22 -6.91
N TRP A 376 -7.08 34.82 -6.99
CA TRP A 376 -8.12 35.64 -7.58
C TRP A 376 -8.40 36.89 -6.74
N GLN A 377 -8.43 36.76 -5.40
CA GLN A 377 -8.52 37.91 -4.50
C GLN A 377 -7.31 38.84 -4.66
N ALA A 378 -6.09 38.30 -4.77
CA ALA A 378 -4.89 39.10 -5.01
C ALA A 378 -4.91 39.79 -6.37
N ALA A 379 -5.38 39.12 -7.42
CA ALA A 379 -5.53 39.68 -8.76
C ALA A 379 -6.66 40.72 -8.85
N ALA A 380 -7.69 40.62 -8.00
CA ALA A 380 -8.77 41.60 -7.90
C ALA A 380 -8.34 42.89 -7.17
N LEU A 381 -7.23 42.88 -6.43
CA LEU A 381 -6.67 44.09 -5.84
C LEU A 381 -6.01 44.94 -6.92
N THR A 382 -6.40 46.21 -6.99
CA THR A 382 -5.69 47.20 -7.81
C THR A 382 -4.23 47.33 -7.34
N PRO A 383 -3.29 47.76 -8.19
CA PRO A 383 -1.89 47.96 -7.79
C PRO A 383 -1.72 48.85 -6.55
N ARG A 384 -2.61 49.85 -6.36
CA ARG A 384 -2.63 50.68 -5.15
C ARG A 384 -3.04 49.91 -3.90
N GLN A 385 -4.05 49.03 -4.01
CA GLN A 385 -4.48 48.19 -2.90
C GLN A 385 -3.42 47.13 -2.56
N GLN A 386 -2.74 46.57 -3.57
CA GLN A 386 -1.61 45.67 -3.36
C GLN A 386 -0.46 46.40 -2.65
N ALA A 387 -0.11 47.62 -3.09
CA ALA A 387 0.91 48.45 -2.44
C ALA A 387 0.52 48.83 -0.99
N ALA A 388 -0.74 49.19 -0.75
CA ALA A 388 -1.24 49.51 0.58
C ALA A 388 -1.23 48.27 1.51
N ALA A 389 -1.61 47.10 1.00
CA ALA A 389 -1.54 45.84 1.75
C ALA A 389 -0.08 45.45 2.07
N ALA A 390 0.83 45.60 1.11
CA ALA A 390 2.26 45.36 1.31
C ALA A 390 2.88 46.34 2.31
N ALA A 391 2.54 47.63 2.23
CA ALA A 391 2.99 48.66 3.17
C ALA A 391 2.44 48.43 4.58
N ALA A 392 1.17 48.02 4.72
CA ALA A 392 0.59 47.66 6.00
C ALA A 392 1.28 46.43 6.62
N LEU A 393 1.61 45.43 5.81
CA LEU A 393 2.39 44.29 6.27
C LEU A 393 3.79 44.71 6.72
N GLN A 394 4.47 45.53 5.92
CA GLN A 394 5.80 46.04 6.24
C GLN A 394 5.79 46.92 7.49
N ALA A 395 4.75 47.72 7.72
CA ALA A 395 4.58 48.49 8.95
C ALA A 395 4.32 47.58 10.17
N ALA A 396 3.55 46.51 10.00
CA ALA A 396 3.25 45.56 11.08
C ALA A 396 4.46 44.68 11.48
N TYR A 397 5.34 44.34 10.52
CA TYR A 397 6.45 43.40 10.75
C TYR A 397 7.85 44.03 10.68
N GLY A 398 7.99 45.20 10.07
CA GLY A 398 9.25 45.93 9.87
C GLY A 398 10.01 46.24 11.17
N PRO A 399 9.37 46.69 12.26
CA PRO A 399 10.08 47.00 13.50
C PRO A 399 10.66 45.77 14.22
N ARG A 400 10.23 44.55 13.88
CA ARG A 400 10.58 43.32 14.61
C ARG A 400 11.73 42.53 14.00
N MET A 401 12.18 42.89 12.80
CA MET A 401 13.32 42.26 12.12
C MET A 401 14.63 43.07 12.23
N GLN A 402 14.63 44.22 12.90
CA GLN A 402 15.88 44.78 13.41
C GLN A 402 16.27 43.97 14.65
N PRO A 403 17.38 43.20 14.63
CA PRO A 403 17.87 42.52 15.80
C PRO A 403 18.47 43.57 16.75
N ASP A 404 17.63 44.27 17.49
CA ASP A 404 18.09 45.10 18.59
C ASP A 404 18.61 44.17 19.70
N MET A 405 19.93 44.01 19.71
CA MET A 405 20.73 43.39 20.76
C MET A 405 20.76 44.24 22.06
N ALA A 406 19.74 45.06 22.33
CA ALA A 406 19.75 46.01 23.43
C ALA A 406 18.45 46.01 24.24
N THR A 407 18.51 45.31 25.38
CA THR A 407 17.78 45.52 26.66
C THR A 407 16.24 45.54 26.69
N PRO A 408 15.58 44.72 27.54
CA PRO A 408 14.15 44.77 27.76
C PRO A 408 13.80 45.88 28.76
N SER A 409 13.15 46.95 28.31
CA SER A 409 12.41 47.85 29.20
C SER A 409 10.94 47.89 28.81
N GLY A 410 10.08 47.77 29.83
CA GLY A 410 8.68 47.38 29.71
C GLY A 410 7.78 48.39 29.00
N GLY A 411 7.03 47.89 28.02
CA GLY A 411 5.81 48.51 27.52
C GLY A 411 4.75 47.43 27.32
N LYS A 412 3.81 47.29 28.25
CA LYS A 412 2.64 46.41 28.14
C LYS A 412 1.53 47.07 27.32
N GLY A 413 1.81 47.54 26.12
CA GLY A 413 0.78 47.79 25.12
C GLY A 413 0.48 46.46 24.44
N SER A 414 -0.73 45.91 24.61
CA SER A 414 -1.00 44.56 24.13
C SER A 414 -1.01 44.57 22.59
N VAL A 415 -0.07 43.84 21.99
CA VAL A 415 0.03 43.62 20.54
C VAL A 415 -1.31 43.13 19.95
N ALA A 416 -2.13 42.49 20.77
CA ALA A 416 -3.49 42.08 20.42
C ALA A 416 -4.42 43.27 20.09
N GLU A 417 -4.28 44.39 20.79
CA GLU A 417 -5.12 45.58 20.62
C GLU A 417 -4.80 46.26 19.28
N ALA A 418 -3.52 46.48 18.97
CA ALA A 418 -3.10 47.04 17.68
C ALA A 418 -3.47 46.14 16.48
N ALA A 419 -3.38 44.81 16.65
CA ALA A 419 -3.81 43.86 15.63
C ALA A 419 -5.34 43.87 15.42
N MET A 420 -6.11 44.03 16.50
CA MET A 420 -7.57 44.11 16.46
C MET A 420 -8.04 45.41 15.78
N THR A 421 -7.42 46.55 16.10
CA THR A 421 -7.73 47.83 15.45
C THR A 421 -7.42 47.82 13.95
N ALA A 422 -6.32 47.16 13.54
CA ALA A 422 -5.99 47.00 12.12
C ALA A 422 -7.00 46.09 11.38
N ALA A 423 -7.51 45.05 12.05
CA ALA A 423 -8.53 44.16 11.49
C ALA A 423 -9.88 44.89 11.33
N GLU A 424 -10.31 45.68 12.32
CA GLU A 424 -11.54 46.49 12.24
C GLU A 424 -11.48 47.53 11.13
N ALA A 425 -10.32 48.19 10.94
CA ALA A 425 -10.11 49.13 9.85
C ALA A 425 -10.22 48.45 8.46
N ALA A 426 -9.68 47.24 8.31
CA ALA A 426 -9.74 46.48 7.06
C ALA A 426 -11.18 46.01 6.73
N VAL A 427 -11.94 45.55 7.73
CA VAL A 427 -13.36 45.17 7.57
C VAL A 427 -14.21 46.37 7.19
N THR A 428 -13.97 47.53 7.82
CA THR A 428 -14.68 48.78 7.52
C THR A 428 -14.38 49.27 6.10
N ALA A 429 -13.13 49.19 5.65
CA ALA A 429 -12.73 49.55 4.29
C ALA A 429 -13.36 48.61 3.24
N ALA A 430 -13.43 47.31 3.52
CA ALA A 430 -14.10 46.34 2.64
C ALA A 430 -15.62 46.59 2.56
N GLY A 431 -16.26 46.92 3.69
CA GLY A 431 -17.66 47.30 3.75
C GLY A 431 -17.97 48.59 2.97
N ALA A 432 -17.11 49.61 3.08
CA ALA A 432 -17.24 50.86 2.33
C ALA A 432 -17.07 50.66 0.81
N ALA A 433 -16.15 49.79 0.39
CA ALA A 433 -15.96 49.44 -1.02
C ALA A 433 -17.17 48.70 -1.61
N ALA A 434 -17.76 47.76 -0.84
CA ALA A 434 -18.97 47.05 -1.26
C ALA A 434 -20.19 47.99 -1.33
N ALA A 435 -20.35 48.90 -0.37
CA ALA A 435 -21.42 49.91 -0.38
C ALA A 435 -21.26 50.91 -1.54
N GLY A 436 -20.02 51.33 -1.84
CA GLY A 436 -19.73 52.20 -2.98
C GLY A 436 -20.05 51.56 -4.33
N ALA A 437 -19.75 50.26 -4.50
CA ALA A 437 -20.10 49.52 -5.71
C ALA A 437 -21.62 49.36 -5.90
N ALA A 438 -22.37 49.20 -4.80
CA ALA A 438 -23.84 49.16 -4.84
C ALA A 438 -24.47 50.53 -5.13
N ALA A 439 -23.89 51.62 -4.61
CA ALA A 439 -24.38 52.98 -4.82
C ALA A 439 -24.10 53.52 -6.24
N ALA A 440 -23.07 53.01 -6.93
CA ALA A 440 -22.68 53.46 -8.26
C ALA A 440 -23.56 52.94 -9.41
N GLY A 441 -24.61 52.15 -9.12
CA GLY A 441 -25.60 51.74 -10.13
C GLY A 441 -25.04 50.90 -11.29
N ALA A 442 -23.87 50.26 -11.12
CA ALA A 442 -23.26 49.48 -12.17
C ALA A 442 -24.12 48.24 -12.50
N PRO A 443 -24.52 48.02 -13.76
CA PRO A 443 -25.35 46.88 -14.14
C PRO A 443 -24.55 45.58 -13.94
N LEU A 444 -24.97 44.75 -12.99
CA LEU A 444 -24.37 43.44 -12.74
C LEU A 444 -24.84 42.45 -13.82
N PRO A 445 -23.93 41.79 -14.56
CA PRO A 445 -24.31 40.79 -15.55
C PRO A 445 -24.68 39.47 -14.84
N GLY A 446 -25.99 39.24 -14.68
CA GLY A 446 -26.58 37.92 -14.47
C GLY A 446 -26.35 37.23 -13.11
N ILE A 447 -27.14 36.17 -12.90
CA ILE A 447 -27.19 35.33 -11.69
C ILE A 447 -25.82 34.74 -11.30
N ALA A 448 -24.88 34.65 -12.27
CA ALA A 448 -23.49 34.26 -12.03
C ALA A 448 -22.67 35.31 -11.25
N ALA A 449 -22.93 36.62 -11.44
CA ALA A 449 -22.28 37.69 -10.69
C ALA A 449 -22.84 37.82 -9.26
N ALA A 450 -24.13 37.54 -9.06
CA ALA A 450 -24.73 37.43 -7.73
C ALA A 450 -24.18 36.21 -6.95
N GLY A 451 -23.96 35.07 -7.63
CA GLY A 451 -23.28 33.92 -7.06
C GLY A 451 -21.80 34.16 -6.76
N ALA A 452 -21.10 34.93 -7.60
CA ALA A 452 -19.70 35.31 -7.39
C ALA A 452 -19.53 36.33 -6.25
N THR A 453 -20.45 37.28 -6.10
CA THR A 453 -20.44 38.25 -4.99
C THR A 453 -20.90 37.64 -3.68
N ALA A 454 -21.92 36.76 -3.68
CA ALA A 454 -22.29 35.97 -2.51
C ALA A 454 -21.20 34.96 -2.12
N GLY A 455 -20.51 34.36 -3.10
CA GLY A 455 -19.36 33.48 -2.90
C GLY A 455 -18.12 34.24 -2.37
N ALA A 456 -17.86 35.45 -2.86
CA ALA A 456 -16.81 36.33 -2.36
C ALA A 456 -17.12 36.84 -0.94
N ALA A 457 -18.38 37.21 -0.65
CA ALA A 457 -18.81 37.60 0.68
C ALA A 457 -18.77 36.42 1.67
N ALA A 458 -19.15 35.21 1.25
CA ALA A 458 -19.02 34.00 2.07
C ALA A 458 -17.55 33.56 2.26
N ALA A 459 -16.68 33.78 1.26
CA ALA A 459 -15.24 33.51 1.36
C ALA A 459 -14.51 34.54 2.24
N VAL A 460 -14.90 35.83 2.17
CA VAL A 460 -14.39 36.89 3.04
C VAL A 460 -14.92 36.71 4.46
N GLY A 461 -16.20 36.40 4.64
CA GLY A 461 -16.80 36.10 5.95
C GLY A 461 -16.24 34.81 6.57
N GLY A 462 -16.01 33.77 5.77
CA GLY A 462 -15.35 32.53 6.20
C GLY A 462 -13.86 32.72 6.50
N GLY A 463 -13.17 33.59 5.75
CA GLY A 463 -11.80 34.00 6.01
C GLY A 463 -11.66 34.85 7.28
N ALA A 464 -12.59 35.76 7.54
CA ALA A 464 -12.63 36.56 8.76
C ALA A 464 -12.97 35.70 9.99
N ALA A 465 -13.92 34.78 9.89
CA ALA A 465 -14.23 33.83 10.97
C ALA A 465 -13.06 32.87 11.26
N ALA A 466 -12.32 32.45 10.22
CA ALA A 466 -11.10 31.66 10.39
C ALA A 466 -9.94 32.46 10.98
N ALA A 467 -9.80 33.75 10.62
CA ALA A 467 -8.79 34.66 11.18
C ALA A 467 -9.07 35.00 12.66
N ILE A 468 -10.34 35.18 13.02
CA ILE A 468 -10.77 35.37 14.42
C ILE A 468 -10.50 34.11 15.25
N GLY A 469 -10.65 32.92 14.66
CA GLY A 469 -10.37 31.64 15.33
C GLY A 469 -8.89 31.25 15.42
N SER A 470 -7.99 31.88 14.64
CA SER A 470 -6.56 31.47 14.53
C SER A 470 -5.57 32.37 15.27
N GLY A 471 -6.06 33.41 15.94
CA GLY A 471 -5.23 34.32 16.74
C GLY A 471 -4.41 35.31 15.91
N PRO A 472 -3.91 36.40 16.54
CA PRO A 472 -3.29 37.55 15.86
C PRO A 472 -1.97 37.27 15.11
N GLY A 473 -1.50 36.02 15.06
CA GLY A 473 -0.28 35.62 14.37
C GLY A 473 -0.47 35.08 12.94
N ALA A 474 -1.70 34.87 12.45
CA ALA A 474 -1.94 34.17 11.17
C ALA A 474 -1.94 35.09 9.91
N ALA A 475 -2.20 36.39 10.07
CA ALA A 475 -2.21 37.38 8.99
C ALA A 475 -0.85 37.64 8.28
N PRO A 476 0.33 37.70 8.94
CA PRO A 476 1.62 37.90 8.27
C PRO A 476 1.98 36.81 7.29
N ASP A 477 1.78 35.57 7.74
CA ASP A 477 2.21 34.38 7.03
C ASP A 477 1.43 34.24 5.72
N LEU A 478 0.19 34.72 5.68
CA LEU A 478 -0.64 34.72 4.48
C LEU A 478 -0.11 35.70 3.40
N ALA A 479 0.31 36.90 3.79
CA ALA A 479 0.81 37.90 2.85
C ALA A 479 2.24 37.61 2.36
N ALA A 480 3.10 37.07 3.23
CA ALA A 480 4.42 36.57 2.84
C ALA A 480 4.33 35.31 1.96
N ALA A 481 3.33 34.44 2.21
CA ALA A 481 3.04 33.29 1.35
C ALA A 481 2.50 33.71 -0.03
N THR A 482 1.69 34.77 -0.12
CA THR A 482 1.25 35.29 -1.43
C THR A 482 2.39 35.92 -2.24
N ALA A 483 3.38 36.54 -1.59
CA ALA A 483 4.53 37.13 -2.28
C ALA A 483 5.55 36.10 -2.80
N THR A 484 5.58 34.89 -2.25
CA THR A 484 6.55 33.83 -2.62
C THR A 484 5.93 32.65 -3.38
N GLY A 485 4.63 32.71 -3.68
CA GLY A 485 3.96 31.83 -4.66
C GLY A 485 3.73 30.37 -4.22
N ALA A 486 4.32 29.93 -3.10
CA ALA A 486 4.08 28.60 -2.55
C ALA A 486 3.94 28.71 -1.03
N ALA A 487 2.83 28.20 -0.49
CA ALA A 487 2.69 28.00 0.94
C ALA A 487 3.81 27.06 1.40
N ARG A 488 4.88 27.63 1.96
CA ARG A 488 5.96 26.83 2.56
C ARG A 488 5.38 26.23 3.84
N HIS A 489 5.61 24.94 4.05
CA HIS A 489 5.25 24.30 5.32
C HIS A 489 5.97 25.01 6.48
N HIS A 490 5.55 24.74 7.72
CA HIS A 490 6.24 25.19 8.95
C HIS A 490 7.77 24.91 8.99
N PHE A 491 8.30 24.11 8.06
CA PHE A 491 9.72 23.79 7.92
C PHE A 491 10.41 24.39 6.68
N GLY A 492 9.76 25.30 5.95
CA GLY A 492 10.36 25.95 4.77
C GLY A 492 10.47 25.08 3.51
N VAL A 493 10.03 23.81 3.57
CA VAL A 493 9.99 22.88 2.43
C VAL A 493 8.61 22.97 1.76
N PRO A 494 8.52 22.88 0.41
CA PRO A 494 7.23 22.75 -0.28
C PRO A 494 6.42 21.57 0.27
N ASP A 495 5.12 21.77 0.46
CA ASP A 495 4.23 20.69 0.88
C ASP A 495 4.13 19.63 -0.23
N SER A 496 4.59 18.42 0.05
CA SER A 496 4.47 17.28 -0.89
C SER A 496 3.01 16.91 -1.18
N HIS A 497 2.05 17.34 -0.35
CA HIS A 497 0.62 17.19 -0.64
C HIS A 497 0.14 18.11 -1.77
N ASP A 498 0.86 19.18 -2.07
CA ASP A 498 0.53 20.14 -3.12
C ASP A 498 0.97 19.66 -4.51
N ASN A 499 0.60 18.42 -4.85
CA ASN A 499 0.91 17.81 -6.14
C ASN A 499 -0.35 17.53 -6.99
N ASN A 500 -0.18 17.41 -8.31
CA ASN A 500 -1.29 17.16 -9.23
C ASN A 500 -1.68 15.66 -9.31
N TRP A 501 -0.87 14.75 -8.76
CA TRP A 501 -1.15 13.31 -8.81
C TRP A 501 -2.43 12.96 -8.06
N GLN A 502 -2.73 13.63 -6.96
CA GLN A 502 -3.96 13.40 -6.19
C GLN A 502 -5.24 13.72 -6.98
N LEU A 503 -5.21 14.70 -7.88
CA LEU A 503 -6.35 15.00 -8.77
C LEU A 503 -6.54 13.88 -9.80
N LEU A 504 -5.45 13.38 -10.38
CA LEU A 504 -5.50 12.27 -11.32
C LEU A 504 -5.97 10.97 -10.63
N GLN A 505 -5.52 10.72 -9.39
CA GLN A 505 -6.03 9.63 -8.56
C GLN A 505 -7.53 9.74 -8.30
N MET A 506 -8.04 10.94 -8.04
CA MET A 506 -9.47 11.19 -7.86
C MET A 506 -10.27 10.84 -9.11
N VAL A 507 -9.80 11.26 -10.28
CA VAL A 507 -10.45 10.98 -11.56
C VAL A 507 -10.50 9.48 -11.83
N LEU A 508 -9.39 8.77 -11.61
CA LEU A 508 -9.32 7.32 -11.80
C LEU A 508 -10.02 6.52 -10.68
N CYS A 509 -10.29 7.14 -9.53
CA CYS A 509 -11.02 6.52 -8.44
C CYS A 509 -12.48 6.24 -8.79
N VAL A 510 -13.12 7.08 -9.60
CA VAL A 510 -14.53 6.90 -10.00
C VAL A 510 -14.72 5.59 -10.79
N PRO A 511 -14.00 5.32 -11.90
CA PRO A 511 -14.10 4.03 -12.59
C PRO A 511 -13.64 2.86 -11.71
N LEU A 512 -12.67 3.08 -10.81
CA LEU A 512 -12.26 2.04 -9.86
C LEU A 512 -13.43 1.62 -8.98
N ALA A 513 -14.15 2.57 -8.37
CA ALA A 513 -15.28 2.32 -7.48
C ALA A 513 -16.43 1.58 -8.19
N LEU A 514 -16.70 1.96 -9.44
CA LEU A 514 -17.71 1.32 -10.28
C LEU A 514 -17.29 -0.08 -10.78
N GLY A 515 -15.99 -0.39 -10.72
CA GLY A 515 -15.42 -1.58 -11.35
C GLY A 515 -15.61 -1.56 -12.86
N TRP A 516 -15.36 -0.39 -13.47
CA TRP A 516 -15.37 -0.21 -14.92
C TRP A 516 -13.93 -0.26 -15.45
N GLN A 517 -13.68 -1.11 -16.44
CA GLN A 517 -12.35 -1.39 -17.00
C GLN A 517 -11.32 -1.66 -15.90
N THR A 518 -11.68 -2.52 -14.93
CA THR A 518 -10.92 -2.73 -13.69
C THR A 518 -9.43 -2.92 -13.93
N GLY A 519 -9.04 -3.70 -14.95
CA GLY A 519 -7.64 -3.91 -15.30
C GLY A 519 -6.92 -2.61 -15.71
N LEU A 520 -7.49 -1.85 -16.64
CA LEU A 520 -6.90 -0.59 -17.12
C LEU A 520 -6.85 0.45 -16.00
N THR A 521 -7.94 0.59 -15.24
CA THR A 521 -8.02 1.55 -14.14
C THR A 521 -7.02 1.22 -13.03
N CYS A 522 -6.89 -0.05 -12.65
CA CYS A 522 -5.88 -0.47 -11.68
C CYS A 522 -4.46 -0.14 -12.16
N ARG A 523 -4.11 -0.43 -13.43
CA ARG A 523 -2.79 -0.10 -13.99
C ARG A 523 -2.50 1.40 -13.97
N GLY A 524 -3.48 2.20 -14.41
CA GLY A 524 -3.37 3.67 -14.38
C GLY A 524 -3.13 4.18 -12.96
N LEU A 525 -3.91 3.71 -11.98
CA LEU A 525 -3.72 4.09 -10.59
C LEU A 525 -2.40 3.61 -10.00
N VAL A 526 -1.96 2.40 -10.31
CA VAL A 526 -0.65 1.87 -9.90
C VAL A 526 0.46 2.78 -10.41
N ALA A 527 0.45 3.12 -11.71
CA ALA A 527 1.45 4.02 -12.29
C ALA A 527 1.45 5.39 -11.60
N VAL A 528 0.27 5.98 -11.39
CA VAL A 528 0.15 7.29 -10.72
C VAL A 528 0.62 7.25 -9.27
N LEU A 529 0.28 6.21 -8.50
CA LEU A 529 0.71 6.07 -7.11
C LEU A 529 2.22 5.85 -6.98
N LEU A 530 2.82 5.06 -7.89
CA LEU A 530 4.26 4.84 -7.93
C LEU A 530 5.00 6.12 -8.33
N LEU A 531 4.48 6.86 -9.33
CA LEU A 531 5.04 8.16 -9.72
C LEU A 531 4.95 9.17 -8.57
N GLU A 532 3.81 9.26 -7.87
CA GLU A 532 3.68 10.11 -6.69
C GLU A 532 4.66 9.68 -5.58
N ALA A 533 4.75 8.38 -5.28
CA ALA A 533 5.69 7.86 -4.28
C ALA A 533 7.12 8.31 -4.59
N VAL A 534 7.56 8.17 -5.84
CA VAL A 534 8.95 8.46 -6.23
C VAL A 534 9.22 9.97 -6.32
N THR A 535 8.27 10.75 -6.85
CA THR A 535 8.49 12.18 -7.12
C THR A 535 8.17 13.09 -5.94
N CYS A 536 7.16 12.76 -5.13
CA CYS A 536 6.69 13.61 -4.03
C CYS A 536 7.18 13.13 -2.66
N TRP A 537 7.54 11.85 -2.51
CA TRP A 537 7.89 11.26 -1.22
C TRP A 537 9.29 10.62 -1.20
N PRO A 538 10.36 11.37 -1.54
CA PRO A 538 11.71 10.82 -1.63
C PRO A 538 12.31 10.58 -0.24
N PHE A 539 11.81 9.60 0.52
CA PHE A 539 12.21 9.36 1.91
C PHE A 539 13.71 9.12 2.10
N TRP A 540 14.42 8.74 1.03
CA TRP A 540 15.87 8.60 0.96
C TRP A 540 16.64 9.93 0.92
N ALA A 541 15.95 11.06 0.74
CA ALA A 541 16.57 12.38 0.78
C ALA A 541 17.17 12.66 2.15
N TRP A 542 18.39 13.21 2.18
CA TRP A 542 19.14 13.42 3.42
C TRP A 542 18.82 14.74 4.12
N TYR A 543 18.04 15.62 3.50
CA TYR A 543 17.84 17.00 3.94
C TYR A 543 16.53 17.22 4.71
N TRP A 544 15.93 16.17 5.28
CA TRP A 544 14.69 16.34 6.03
C TRP A 544 14.89 17.18 7.29
N PRO A 545 14.02 18.18 7.54
CA PRO A 545 14.22 19.17 8.61
C PRO A 545 14.09 18.57 10.01
N SER A 546 13.39 17.44 10.15
CA SER A 546 13.24 16.73 11.41
C SER A 546 13.03 15.23 11.17
N TRP A 547 13.31 14.42 12.19
CA TRP A 547 13.03 12.98 12.17
C TRP A 547 11.54 12.69 11.98
N HIS A 548 10.64 13.46 12.61
CA HIS A 548 9.20 13.32 12.44
C HIS A 548 8.77 13.55 10.99
N TYR A 549 9.35 14.56 10.33
CA TYR A 549 9.08 14.83 8.93
C TYR A 549 9.59 13.70 8.02
N ALA A 550 10.79 13.17 8.28
CA ALA A 550 11.31 12.02 7.55
C ALA A 550 10.43 10.77 7.72
N ALA A 551 9.96 10.49 8.94
CA ALA A 551 9.03 9.39 9.23
C ALA A 551 7.70 9.58 8.48
N HIS A 552 7.17 10.80 8.46
CA HIS A 552 5.95 11.15 7.73
C HIS A 552 6.08 10.90 6.21
N VAL A 553 7.17 11.38 5.59
CA VAL A 553 7.43 11.15 4.16
C VAL A 553 7.57 9.66 3.86
N ARG A 554 8.29 8.92 4.72
CA ARG A 554 8.46 7.48 4.60
C ARG A 554 7.13 6.73 4.68
N LEU A 555 6.27 7.10 5.63
CA LEU A 555 4.93 6.53 5.77
C LEU A 555 4.11 6.70 4.49
N HIS A 556 4.17 7.88 3.86
CA HIS A 556 3.44 8.15 2.61
C HIS A 556 3.96 7.32 1.45
N PHE A 557 5.29 7.25 1.31
CA PHE A 557 5.93 6.41 0.31
C PHE A 557 5.46 4.95 0.41
N PHE A 558 5.57 4.33 1.58
CA PHE A 558 5.18 2.93 1.76
C PHE A 558 3.66 2.70 1.70
N THR A 559 2.85 3.69 2.07
CA THR A 559 1.40 3.61 1.89
C THR A 559 1.05 3.58 0.40
N ASN A 560 1.65 4.44 -0.41
CA ASN A 560 1.42 4.46 -1.86
C ASN A 560 1.87 3.14 -2.52
N LEU A 561 3.02 2.60 -2.10
CA LEU A 561 3.47 1.27 -2.55
C LEU A 561 2.48 0.16 -2.17
N ALA A 562 1.99 0.15 -0.93
CA ALA A 562 1.05 -0.87 -0.49
C ALA A 562 -0.30 -0.78 -1.21
N VAL A 563 -0.83 0.44 -1.43
CA VAL A 563 -2.05 0.64 -2.22
C VAL A 563 -1.85 0.18 -3.67
N ALA A 564 -0.71 0.51 -4.28
CA ALA A 564 -0.35 0.00 -5.61
C ALA A 564 -0.31 -1.54 -5.63
N GLY A 565 0.32 -2.17 -4.64
CA GLY A 565 0.32 -3.62 -4.47
C GLY A 565 -1.10 -4.20 -4.34
N GLY A 566 -1.98 -3.56 -3.56
CA GLY A 566 -3.38 -3.95 -3.46
C GLY A 566 -4.14 -3.87 -4.78
N LEU A 567 -3.89 -2.83 -5.59
CA LEU A 567 -4.50 -2.67 -6.91
C LEU A 567 -4.02 -3.73 -7.92
N VAL A 568 -2.74 -4.10 -7.88
CA VAL A 568 -2.22 -5.22 -8.69
C VAL A 568 -2.89 -6.54 -8.27
N LEU A 569 -3.06 -6.79 -6.97
CA LEU A 569 -3.81 -7.97 -6.50
C LEU A 569 -5.27 -7.94 -6.96
N LEU A 570 -5.93 -6.78 -6.90
CA LEU A 570 -7.31 -6.62 -7.39
C LEU A 570 -7.40 -6.94 -8.89
N GLN A 571 -6.44 -6.46 -9.68
CA GLN A 571 -6.33 -6.79 -11.11
C GLN A 571 -6.16 -8.30 -11.33
N CYS A 572 -5.27 -8.97 -10.59
CA CYS A 572 -5.09 -10.43 -10.69
C CYS A 572 -6.33 -11.24 -10.26
N LEU A 573 -7.20 -10.67 -9.42
CA LEU A 573 -8.43 -11.33 -8.96
C LEU A 573 -9.61 -11.12 -9.91
N GLY A 574 -9.53 -10.13 -10.79
CA GLY A 574 -10.58 -9.73 -11.70
C GLY A 574 -11.60 -8.79 -11.06
N ALA A 575 -12.57 -8.32 -11.86
CA ALA A 575 -13.52 -7.32 -11.44
C ALA A 575 -14.45 -7.81 -10.29
N GLY A 576 -14.84 -9.08 -10.31
CA GLY A 576 -15.84 -9.65 -9.40
C GLY A 576 -17.26 -9.52 -9.94
N HIS A 577 -18.23 -10.19 -9.30
CA HIS A 577 -19.63 -10.21 -9.78
C HIS A 577 -20.37 -8.87 -9.64
N PHE A 578 -19.96 -8.02 -8.71
CA PHE A 578 -20.69 -6.80 -8.36
C PHE A 578 -20.13 -5.56 -9.07
N THR A 579 -19.67 -5.71 -10.32
CA THR A 579 -19.03 -4.62 -11.08
C THR A 579 -19.75 -4.32 -12.37
N MET A 580 -19.55 -3.08 -12.86
CA MET A 580 -19.99 -2.72 -14.20
C MET A 580 -19.41 -3.63 -15.27
N ASP A 581 -18.13 -4.04 -15.15
CA ASP A 581 -17.53 -5.00 -16.10
C ASP A 581 -18.33 -6.31 -16.18
N SER A 582 -18.79 -6.84 -15.03
CA SER A 582 -19.61 -8.06 -14.99
C SER A 582 -21.03 -7.83 -15.49
N LEU A 583 -21.63 -6.66 -15.23
CA LEU A 583 -23.00 -6.34 -15.67
C LEU A 583 -23.07 -6.13 -17.19
N LEU A 584 -22.03 -5.56 -17.78
CA LEU A 584 -21.96 -5.30 -19.22
C LEU A 584 -21.62 -6.57 -20.04
N GLY A 585 -21.50 -7.73 -19.39
CA GLY A 585 -21.13 -8.99 -20.06
C GLY A 585 -19.76 -8.94 -20.74
N ARG A 586 -18.93 -7.95 -20.42
CA ARG A 586 -17.58 -7.84 -20.97
C ARG A 586 -16.73 -8.92 -20.33
N LYS A 587 -16.30 -9.88 -21.15
CA LYS A 587 -15.21 -10.76 -20.76
C LYS A 587 -13.99 -9.88 -20.52
N THR A 588 -13.46 -9.93 -19.30
CA THR A 588 -12.18 -9.30 -18.97
C THR A 588 -11.08 -10.13 -19.62
N ASP A 589 -10.74 -9.79 -20.86
CA ASP A 589 -9.63 -10.40 -21.61
C ASP A 589 -8.27 -9.84 -21.19
#